data_AF-A0A937VJ13-F1
#
_entry.id   AF-A0A937VJ13-F1
#
_cell.length_a   1.000
_cell.length_b   1.000
_cell.length_c   1.000
_cell.angle_alpha   90.00
_cell.angle_beta   90.00
_cell.angle_gamma   90.00
#
_symmetry.space_group_name_H-M   'P 1'
#
loop_
_entity.id
_entity.type
_entity.pdbx_description
1 polymer ?
#
loop_
_entity_poly.entity_id
_entity_poly.type
_entity_poly.pdbx_seq_one_letter_code
_entity_poly.pdbx_strand_id
1 'polypeptide(L)' 'INLVFTFVARGISWQAHIGGLLAGFLVMEVLQWFGRRSPRSSLTASQIAGLVGLAVLMVALIVWRIAAFPTF' A
#
# COMPACT_ATOMS: atom_id res chain seq x y z
N ILE A 1 0.94 -10.61 -20.17
CA ILE A 1 -0.11 -11.66 -20.14
C ILE A 1 -0.41 -12.12 -18.71
N ASN A 2 0.58 -12.59 -17.92
CA ASN A 2 0.36 -13.08 -16.55
C ASN A 2 -0.22 -12.03 -15.59
N LEU A 3 0.24 -10.77 -15.70
CA LEU A 3 -0.26 -9.67 -14.87
C LEU A 3 -1.72 -9.32 -15.19
N VAL A 4 -2.14 -9.40 -16.46
CA VAL A 4 -3.53 -9.13 -16.82
C VAL A 4 -4.44 -10.20 -16.24
N PHE A 5 -4.01 -11.47 -16.25
CA PHE A 5 -4.79 -12.60 -15.72
C PHE A 5 -5.17 -12.42 -14.23
N THR A 6 -4.29 -11.84 -13.42
CA THR A 6 -4.58 -11.54 -12.01
C THR A 6 -5.69 -10.49 -11.79
N PHE A 7 -6.07 -9.72 -12.82
CA PHE A 7 -7.18 -8.74 -12.75
C PHE A 7 -8.48 -9.20 -13.42
N VAL A 8 -8.45 -10.19 -14.32
CA VAL A 8 -9.63 -10.62 -15.11
C VAL A 8 -10.16 -12.01 -14.77
N ALA A 9 -9.43 -12.81 -13.99
CA ALA A 9 -9.91 -14.12 -13.58
C ALA A 9 -11.14 -14.01 -12.65
N ARG A 10 -12.17 -14.84 -12.90
CA ARG A 10 -13.42 -14.86 -12.12
C ARG A 10 -13.15 -15.29 -10.67
N GLY A 11 -13.84 -14.66 -9.72
CA GLY A 11 -13.69 -14.93 -8.29
C GLY A 11 -12.60 -14.10 -7.59
N ILE A 12 -11.89 -13.25 -8.35
CA ILE A 12 -10.85 -12.37 -7.82
C ILE A 12 -11.34 -10.92 -7.80
N SER A 13 -11.24 -10.25 -6.65
CA SER A 13 -11.49 -8.81 -6.58
C SER A 13 -10.34 -8.06 -7.27
N TRP A 14 -10.59 -7.59 -8.49
CA TRP A 14 -9.65 -6.74 -9.22
C TRP A 14 -9.38 -5.43 -8.48
N GLN A 15 -10.37 -4.91 -7.74
CA GLN A 15 -10.20 -3.71 -6.91
C GLN A 15 -9.15 -3.92 -5.83
N ALA A 16 -9.14 -5.08 -5.17
CA ALA A 16 -8.13 -5.44 -4.18
C ALA A 16 -6.72 -5.52 -4.81
N HIS A 17 -6.61 -6.01 -6.04
CA HIS A 17 -5.32 -6.07 -6.74
C HIS A 17 -4.79 -4.68 -7.10
N ILE A 18 -5.66 -3.78 -7.59
CA ILE A 18 -5.27 -2.40 -7.89
C ILE A 18 -4.86 -1.67 -6.60
N GLY A 19 -5.64 -1.85 -5.53
CA GLY A 19 -5.30 -1.30 -4.21
C GLY A 19 -3.94 -1.81 -3.69
N GLY A 20 -3.68 -3.12 -3.83
CA GLY A 20 -2.41 -3.73 -3.46
C GLY A 20 -1.22 -3.23 -4.28
N LEU A 21 -1.40 -3.05 -5.60
CA LEU A 21 -0.37 -2.46 -6.47
C LEU A 21 -0.05 -1.01 -6.07
N LEU A 22 -1.07 -0.18 -5.84
CA LEU A 22 -0.90 1.21 -5.44
C LEU A 22 -0.23 1.32 -4.06
N ALA A 23 -0.65 0.51 -3.10
CA ALA A 23 -0.02 0.45 -1.78
C ALA A 23 1.43 -0.01 -1.85
N GLY A 24 1.72 -1.04 -2.66
CA GLY A 24 3.08 -1.52 -2.89
C GLY A 24 3.99 -0.47 -3.53
N PHE A 25 3.47 0.31 -4.48
CA PHE A 25 4.18 1.44 -5.07
C PHE A 25 4.51 2.51 -4.01
N LEU A 26 3.53 2.91 -3.20
CA LEU A 26 3.76 3.89 -2.13
C LEU A 26 4.79 3.43 -1.10
N VAL A 27 4.75 2.15 -0.73
CA VAL A 27 5.76 1.54 0.16
C VAL A 27 7.16 1.65 -0.45
N MET A 28 7.32 1.38 -1.75
CA MET A 28 8.60 1.50 -2.42
C MET A 28 9.10 2.96 -2.45
N GLU A 29 8.22 3.93 -2.70
CA GLU A 29 8.56 5.35 -2.64
C GLU A 29 9.01 5.78 -1.24
N VAL A 30 8.28 5.39 -0.19
CA VAL A 30 8.66 5.66 1.21
C VAL A 30 10.05 5.08 1.51
N LEU A 31 10.29 3.83 1.11
CA LEU A 31 11.56 3.16 1.36
C LEU A 31 12.72 3.85 0.63
N GLN A 32 12.51 4.32 -0.61
CA GLN A 32 13.53 5.03 -1.39
C GLN A 32 13.81 6.44 -0.86
N TRP A 33 12.77 7.15 -0.41
CA TRP A 33 12.92 8.52 0.05
C TRP A 33 13.61 8.62 1.41
N PHE A 34 13.30 7.69 2.33
CA PHE A 34 13.88 7.66 3.68
C PHE A 34 15.16 6.85 3.82
N GLY A 35 15.73 6.35 2.70
CA GLY A 35 17.05 5.71 2.67
C GLY A 35 17.38 5.03 1.35
N ARG A 36 18.67 4.83 1.05
CA ARG A 36 19.09 3.96 -0.06
C ARG A 36 18.90 2.50 0.35
N ARG A 37 17.97 1.80 -0.29
CA ARG A 37 17.78 0.37 -0.05
C ARG A 37 18.95 -0.40 -0.69
N SER A 38 19.88 -0.87 0.15
CA SER A 38 20.73 -2.00 -0.24
C SER A 38 19.95 -3.29 0.02
N PRO A 39 19.93 -4.29 -0.89
CA PRO A 39 19.22 -5.55 -0.66
C PRO A 39 19.63 -6.29 0.62
N ARG A 40 20.78 -5.93 1.21
CA ARG A 40 21.35 -6.55 2.42
C ARG A 40 21.32 -5.65 3.66
N SER A 41 20.86 -4.40 3.55
CA SER A 41 20.79 -3.50 4.71
C SER A 41 19.51 -3.72 5.50
N SER A 42 19.59 -3.66 6.82
CA SER A 42 18.43 -3.58 7.70
C SER A 42 17.62 -2.31 7.40
N LEU A 43 16.33 -2.35 7.71
CA LEU A 43 15.49 -1.15 7.65
C LEU A 43 15.96 -0.14 8.68
N THR A 44 16.15 1.10 8.25
CA THR A 44 16.49 2.20 9.16
C THR A 44 15.28 2.61 9.98
N ALA A 45 15.50 3.26 11.12
CA ALA A 45 14.42 3.80 11.94
C ALA A 45 13.52 4.77 11.15
N SER A 46 14.09 5.57 10.23
CA SER A 46 13.35 6.48 9.34
C SER A 46 12.43 5.72 8.37
N GLN A 47 12.90 4.62 7.79
CA GLN A 47 12.09 3.78 6.92
C GLN A 47 10.94 3.13 7.68
N ILE A 48 11.21 2.59 8.89
CA ILE A 48 10.18 2.01 9.74
C ILE A 48 9.13 3.06 10.12
N ALA A 49 9.56 4.24 10.56
CA ALA A 49 8.65 5.34 10.88
C ALA A 49 7.80 5.75 9.67
N GLY A 50 8.39 5.82 8.47
CA GLY A 50 7.66 6.11 7.23
C GLY A 50 6.61 5.05 6.90
N LEU A 51 6.94 3.76 7.05
CA LEU A 51 5.99 2.65 6.81
C LEU A 51 4.85 2.66 7.83
N VAL A 52 5.16 2.88 9.11
CA VAL A 52 4.15 3.00 10.17
C VAL A 52 3.25 4.20 9.90
N GLY A 53 3.83 5.35 9.52
CA GLY A 53 3.07 6.54 9.15
C GLY A 53 2.13 6.30 7.97
N LEU A 54 2.60 5.62 6.92
CA LEU A 54 1.77 5.25 5.77
C LEU A 54 0.62 4.31 6.17
N ALA A 55 0.91 3.30 7.00
CA ALA A 55 -0.12 2.37 7.48
C ALA A 55 -1.19 3.08 8.31
N VAL A 56 -0.78 3.96 9.23
CA VAL A 56 -1.69 4.79 10.04
C VAL A 56 -2.53 5.70 9.14
N LEU A 57 -1.91 6.35 8.14
CA LEU A 57 -2.62 7.18 7.16
C LEU A 57 -3.68 6.39 6.40
N MET A 58 -3.35 5.18 5.91
CA MET A 58 -4.33 4.34 5.22
C MET A 58 -5.49 3.96 6.12
N VAL A 59 -5.23 3.57 7.36
CA VAL A 59 -6.29 3.27 8.34
C VAL A 59 -7.15 4.51 8.60
N ALA A 60 -6.53 5.67 8.80
CA ALA A 60 -7.24 6.93 9.01
C ALA A 60 -8.16 7.28 7.83
N LEU A 61 -7.69 7.09 6.59
CA LEU A 61 -8.50 7.31 5.39
C LEU A 61 -9.67 6.33 5.29
N ILE A 62 -9.48 5.07 5.67
CA ILE A 62 -10.56 4.06 5.72
C ILE A 62 -11.61 4.47 6.77
N VAL A 63 -11.17 4.80 7.99
CA VAL A 63 -12.06 5.25 9.07
C VAL A 63 -12.81 6.51 8.66
N TRP A 64 -12.12 7.50 8.10
CA TRP A 64 -12.72 8.73 7.60
C TRP A 64 -13.75 8.44 6.51
N ARG A 65 -13.42 7.58 5.55
CA ARG A 65 -14.35 7.20 4.47
C ARG A 65 -15.63 6.56 5.02
N ILE A 66 -15.49 5.66 5.99
CA ILE A 66 -16.65 4.99 6.61
C ILE A 66 -17.50 5.99 7.41
N ALA A 67 -16.85 6.87 8.17
CA ALA A 67 -17.54 7.87 9.00
C ALA A 67 -18.22 8.98 8.17
N ALA A 68 -17.57 9.44 7.09
CA ALA A 68 -18.08 10.51 6.24
C ALA A 68 -19.17 10.03 5.25
N PHE A 69 -19.17 8.74 4.90
CA PHE A 69 -20.12 8.16 3.94
C PHE A 69 -20.76 6.86 4.47
N PRO A 70 -21.58 6.92 5.54
CA PRO A 70 -22.09 5.73 6.23
C PRO A 70 -23.27 5.01 5.55
N THR A 71 -23.77 5.50 4.40
CA THR A 71 -24.97 4.98 3.74
C THR A 71 -24.68 3.78 2.83
N PHE A 72 -25.31 2.64 3.16
CA PHE A 72 -25.66 1.56 2.22
C PHE A 72 -27.05 1.81 1.63
#